data_AF-A0A926TZD1-F1
#
_entry.id   AF-A0A926TZD1-F1
#
_cell.length_a   1.000
_cell.length_b   1.000
_cell.length_c   1.000
_cell.angle_alpha   90.00
_cell.angle_beta   90.00
_cell.angle_gamma   90.00
#
_symmetry.space_group_name_H-M   'P 1'
#
loop_
_entity.id
_entity.type
_entity.pdbx_description
1 polymer ?
#
loop_
_entity_poly.entity_id
_entity_poly.type
_entity_poly.pdbx_seq_one_letter_code
_entity_poly.pdbx_strand_id
1 'polypeptide(L)'
;MYTLSRTATTEMEVTSIRLERELKEKLKELSGNQGYQALIRDVLWNYVQQRSSDYQPQIAREQIRASLEAIAQREERCALTGKAIRSQEKMLLGFTTTGELVPLASDSL
;
A
#
# COMPACT_ATOMS: atom_id res chain seq x y z
N MET A 1 9.69 8.45 -6.36
CA MET A 1 9.02 9.74 -6.06
C MET A 1 7.77 9.79 -6.93
N TYR A 2 6.67 9.17 -6.50
CA TYR A 2 5.42 9.14 -7.29
C TYR A 2 4.68 10.45 -7.04
N THR A 3 4.71 11.32 -8.04
CA THR A 3 3.88 12.51 -8.10
C THR A 3 2.43 12.07 -8.23
N LEU A 4 1.72 11.99 -7.10
CA LEU A 4 0.25 11.97 -7.08
C LEU A 4 -0.21 13.13 -7.95
N SER A 5 -0.77 12.80 -9.12
CA SER A 5 -1.34 13.76 -10.05
C SER A 5 -2.26 14.68 -9.27
N ARG A 6 -1.85 15.94 -9.13
CA ARG A 6 -2.51 16.93 -8.29
C ARG A 6 -3.78 17.36 -9.01
N THR A 7 -4.83 16.55 -8.92
CA THR A 7 -6.17 16.87 -9.42
C THR A 7 -6.54 18.25 -8.86
N ALA A 8 -6.95 19.16 -9.74
CA ALA A 8 -7.32 20.50 -9.32
C ALA A 8 -8.52 20.41 -8.36
N THR A 9 -8.54 21.25 -7.33
CA THR A 9 -9.65 21.28 -6.34
C THR A 9 -11.02 21.52 -6.99
N THR A 10 -11.06 22.06 -8.21
CA THR A 10 -12.25 22.25 -9.04
C THR A 10 -12.89 20.96 -9.53
N GLU A 11 -12.16 19.85 -9.59
CA GLU A 11 -12.65 18.54 -10.04
C GLU A 11 -12.96 17.60 -8.86
N MET A 12 -12.78 18.07 -7.62
CA MET A 12 -12.95 17.23 -6.43
C MET A 12 -14.36 17.34 -5.87
N GLU A 13 -14.95 16.20 -5.51
CA GLU A 13 -16.22 16.16 -4.79
C GLU A 13 -16.01 16.36 -3.29
N VAL A 14 -16.76 17.29 -2.69
CA VAL A 14 -16.72 17.56 -1.24
C VAL A 14 -17.76 16.69 -0.54
N THR A 15 -17.30 15.75 0.27
CA THR A 15 -18.15 14.89 1.11
C THR A 15 -17.93 15.13 2.59
N SER A 16 -18.97 14.91 3.40
CA SER A 16 -18.92 15.03 4.86
C SER A 16 -18.81 13.66 5.51
N ILE A 17 -17.71 13.41 6.22
CA ILE A 17 -17.48 12.21 7.03
C ILE A 17 -17.55 12.58 8.51
N ARG A 18 -18.26 11.76 9.31
CA ARG A 18 -18.26 11.87 10.78
C ARG A 18 -17.13 11.02 11.34
N LEU A 19 -16.35 11.59 12.26
CA LEU A 19 -15.26 10.95 12.96
C LEU A 19 -15.35 11.27 14.44
N GLU A 20 -14.84 10.38 15.27
CA GLU A 20 -14.59 10.65 16.68
C GLU A 20 -13.64 11.85 16.81
N ARG A 21 -13.89 12.69 17.83
CA ARG A 21 -13.09 13.88 18.08
C ARG A 21 -11.61 13.53 18.28
N GLU A 22 -11.34 12.52 19.09
CA GLU A 22 -9.97 12.07 19.41
C GLU A 22 -9.22 11.62 18.15
N LEU A 23 -9.89 10.86 17.27
CA LEU A 23 -9.32 10.41 16.01
C LEU A 23 -8.93 11.59 15.11
N LYS A 24 -9.83 12.58 14.99
CA LYS A 24 -9.57 13.79 14.21
C LYS A 24 -8.40 14.59 14.76
N GLU A 25 -8.26 14.70 16.08
CA GLU A 25 -7.15 15.41 16.72
C GLU A 25 -5.81 14.70 16.46
N LYS A 26 -5.74 13.37 16.65
CA LYS A 26 -4.53 12.58 16.34
C LYS A 26 -4.13 12.66 14.86
N LEU A 27 -5.10 12.58 13.95
CA LEU A 27 -4.84 12.69 12.51
C LEU A 27 -4.33 14.09 12.13
N LYS A 28 -4.82 15.15 12.79
CA LYS A 28 -4.28 16.51 12.59
C LYS A 28 -2.84 16.62 13.05
N GLU A 29 -2.51 16.07 14.21
CA GLU A 29 -1.15 16.06 14.74
C GLU A 29 -0.19 15.31 13.80
N LEU A 30 -0.58 14.11 13.35
CA LEU A 30 0.17 13.32 12.37
C LEU A 30 0.31 14.03 11.01
N SER A 31 -0.66 14.88 10.65
CA SER A 31 -0.63 15.58 9.36
C SER A 31 0.37 16.73 9.30
N GLY A 32 0.94 17.22 10.41
CA GLY A 32 1.98 18.26 10.43
C GLY A 32 1.81 19.34 9.34
N ASN A 33 2.80 19.44 8.44
CA ASN A 33 2.83 20.43 7.35
C ASN A 33 2.11 19.99 6.06
N GLN A 34 1.78 18.71 5.88
CA GLN A 34 1.04 18.23 4.70
C GLN A 34 -0.45 18.59 4.77
N GLY A 35 -0.96 18.84 5.98
CA GLY A 35 -2.34 19.22 6.24
C GLY A 35 -3.30 18.04 6.28
N TYR A 36 -4.30 18.15 7.15
CA TYR A 36 -5.23 17.07 7.47
C TYR A 36 -5.94 16.49 6.23
N GLN A 37 -6.38 17.34 5.29
CA GLN A 37 -7.12 16.89 4.11
C GLN A 37 -6.25 16.06 3.15
N ALA A 38 -4.97 16.42 2.99
CA ALA A 38 -4.04 15.64 2.18
C ALA A 38 -3.80 14.26 2.80
N LEU A 39 -3.54 14.22 4.12
CA LEU A 39 -3.36 12.97 4.85
C LEU A 39 -4.58 12.04 4.72
N ILE A 40 -5.79 12.56 4.95
CA ILE A 40 -7.02 11.75 4.84
C ILE A 40 -7.15 11.16 3.44
N ARG A 41 -6.89 11.97 2.41
CA ARG A 41 -6.96 11.50 1.02
C ARG A 41 -5.93 10.41 0.75
N ASP A 42 -4.70 10.57 1.22
CA ASP A 42 -3.65 9.58 1.03
C ASP A 42 -3.97 8.28 1.77
N VAL A 43 -4.51 8.35 2.98
CA VAL A 43 -5.00 7.18 3.72
C VAL A 43 -6.12 6.46 2.99
N LEU A 44 -7.12 7.20 2.48
CA LEU A 44 -8.23 6.62 1.73
C LEU A 44 -7.74 6.01 0.41
N TRP A 45 -6.82 6.66 -0.29
CA TRP A 45 -6.24 6.10 -1.51
C TRP A 45 -5.42 4.85 -1.24
N ASN A 46 -4.60 4.84 -0.19
CA ASN A 46 -3.87 3.65 0.22
C ASN A 46 -4.82 2.50 0.56
N TYR A 47 -5.92 2.78 1.27
CA TYR A 47 -6.94 1.78 1.57
C TYR A 47 -7.60 1.22 0.29
N VAL A 48 -7.95 2.09 -0.65
CA VAL A 48 -8.51 1.67 -1.95
C VAL A 48 -7.48 0.84 -2.72
N GLN A 49 -6.22 1.29 -2.81
CA GLN A 49 -5.14 0.59 -3.50
C GLN A 49 -4.88 -0.81 -2.91
N GLN A 50 -4.88 -0.95 -1.59
CA GLN A 50 -4.74 -2.24 -0.92
C GLN A 50 -5.90 -3.21 -1.19
N ARG A 51 -7.09 -2.69 -1.52
CA ARG A 51 -8.32 -3.47 -1.70
C ARG A 51 -8.70 -3.69 -3.15
N SER A 52 -8.22 -2.87 -4.08
CA SER A 52 -8.42 -3.06 -5.50
C SER A 52 -7.49 -4.17 -6.02
N SER A 53 -8.07 -5.25 -6.55
CA SER A 53 -7.34 -6.34 -7.21
C SER A 53 -6.55 -5.91 -8.46
N ASP A 54 -6.78 -4.68 -8.94
CA ASP A 54 -6.10 -4.07 -10.08
C ASP A 54 -4.80 -3.34 -9.72
N TYR A 55 -4.46 -3.25 -8.43
CA TYR A 55 -3.24 -2.56 -7.99
C TYR A 55 -2.03 -3.49 -8.06
N GLN A 56 -1.06 -3.14 -8.91
CA GLN A 56 0.30 -3.68 -8.86
C GLN A 56 1.10 -2.88 -7.85
N PRO A 57 1.45 -3.40 -6.66
CA PRO A 57 2.36 -2.72 -5.78
C PRO A 57 3.69 -2.60 -6.53
N GLN A 58 4.13 -1.37 -6.81
CA GLN A 58 5.48 -1.10 -7.25
C GLN A 58 6.38 -1.04 -6.02
N ILE A 59 6.42 -2.13 -5.23
CA ILE A 59 7.43 -2.24 -4.19
C ILE A 59 8.76 -2.32 -4.91
N ALA A 60 9.66 -1.41 -4.60
CA ALA A 60 11.02 -1.43 -5.10
C ALA A 60 11.81 -2.46 -4.30
N ARG A 61 12.75 -3.15 -4.96
CA ARG A 61 13.53 -4.23 -4.33
C ARG A 61 14.28 -3.75 -3.08
N GLU A 62 14.69 -2.49 -3.05
CA GLU A 62 15.39 -1.83 -1.95
C GLU A 62 14.52 -1.70 -0.69
N GLN A 63 13.21 -1.84 -0.81
CA GLN A 63 12.28 -1.81 0.32
C GLN A 63 12.17 -3.16 1.03
N ILE A 64 12.75 -4.25 0.49
CA ILE A 64 12.78 -5.56 1.13
C ILE A 64 14.02 -5.65 2.02
N ARG A 65 13.81 -5.70 3.34
CA ARG A 65 14.90 -5.76 4.34
C ARG A 65 15.28 -7.17 4.77
N ALA A 66 14.40 -8.14 4.54
CA ALA A 66 14.64 -9.56 4.79
C ALA A 66 13.66 -10.40 3.97
N SER A 67 14.00 -11.66 3.72
CA SER A 67 13.13 -12.62 3.03
C SER A 67 13.23 -14.01 3.65
N LEU A 68 12.13 -14.77 3.60
CA LEU A 68 12.07 -16.17 4.05
C LEU A 68 11.33 -17.04 3.04
N GLU A 69 11.71 -18.31 2.94
CA GLU A 69 11.04 -19.29 2.07
C GLU A 69 9.63 -19.61 2.55
N ALA A 70 8.68 -19.70 1.63
CA ALA A 70 7.28 -19.99 1.90
C ALA A 70 6.62 -20.79 0.77
N ILE A 71 5.45 -21.36 1.06
CA ILE A 71 4.59 -22.01 0.06
C ILE A 71 3.28 -21.25 0.02
N ALA A 72 2.85 -20.83 -1.17
CA ALA A 72 1.60 -20.14 -1.36
C ALA A 72 0.40 -21.07 -1.05
N GLN A 73 -0.50 -20.66 -0.16
CA GLN A 73 -1.70 -21.45 0.15
C GLN A 73 -2.85 -21.19 -0.84
N ARG A 74 -2.81 -20.04 -1.51
CA ARG A 74 -3.77 -19.60 -2.55
C ARG A 74 -3.00 -18.89 -3.67
N GLU A 75 -3.69 -18.51 -4.73
CA GLU A 75 -3.08 -17.68 -5.76
C GLU A 75 -2.72 -16.31 -5.18
N GLU A 76 -1.46 -15.91 -5.37
CA GLU A 76 -0.89 -14.65 -4.93
C GLU A 76 -0.24 -13.95 -6.13
N ARG A 77 0.17 -12.69 -5.96
CA ARG A 77 0.94 -11.95 -6.98
C ARG A 77 2.22 -11.41 -6.38
N CYS A 78 3.34 -11.64 -7.05
CA CYS A 78 4.63 -11.10 -6.66
C CYS A 78 4.56 -9.56 -6.52
N ALA A 79 4.95 -9.05 -5.37
CA ALA A 79 4.90 -7.63 -5.06
C ALA A 79 5.98 -6.78 -5.77
N LEU A 80 6.99 -7.40 -6.40
CA LEU A 80 8.00 -6.68 -7.20
C LEU A 80 7.67 -6.68 -8.70
N THR A 81 7.13 -7.80 -9.21
CA THR A 81 6.99 -8.02 -10.66
C THR A 81 5.54 -8.17 -11.12
N GLY A 82 4.58 -8.32 -10.20
CA GLY A 82 3.18 -8.60 -10.51
C GLY A 82 2.91 -10.02 -11.04
N LYS A 83 3.95 -10.85 -11.21
CA LYS A 83 3.87 -12.25 -11.67
C LYS A 83 2.96 -13.04 -10.75
N ALA A 84 2.03 -13.81 -11.33
CA ALA A 84 1.16 -14.71 -10.57
C ALA A 84 1.99 -15.84 -9.93
N ILE A 85 1.68 -16.14 -8.68
CA ILE A 85 2.24 -17.24 -7.88
C ILE A 85 1.06 -18.17 -7.60
N ARG A 86 1.12 -19.40 -8.10
CA ARG A 86 0.00 -20.35 -7.98
C ARG A 86 -0.10 -20.91 -6.58
N SER A 87 -1.29 -21.41 -6.23
CA SER A 87 -1.44 -22.20 -5.00
C SER A 87 -0.48 -23.40 -5.03
N GLN A 88 0.12 -23.69 -3.87
CA GLN A 88 1.17 -24.69 -3.61
C GLN A 88 2.51 -24.40 -4.30
N GLU A 89 2.69 -23.25 -4.94
CA GLU A 89 3.97 -22.85 -5.52
C GLU A 89 4.93 -22.34 -4.43
N LYS A 90 6.23 -22.64 -4.60
CA LYS A 90 7.27 -22.09 -3.73
C LYS A 90 7.46 -20.61 -4.03
N MET A 91 7.48 -19.80 -2.99
CA MET A 91 7.66 -18.35 -3.06
C MET A 91 8.56 -17.85 -1.94
N LEU A 92 8.90 -16.57 -1.98
CA LEU A 92 9.54 -15.88 -0.87
C LEU A 92 8.49 -14.97 -0.20
N LEU A 93 8.56 -14.85 1.12
CA LEU A 93 7.87 -13.81 1.88
C LEU A 93 8.89 -12.72 2.21
N GLY A 94 8.71 -11.54 1.63
CA GLY A 94 9.54 -10.37 1.87
C GLY A 94 9.01 -9.55 3.05
N PHE A 95 9.89 -9.18 3.98
CA PHE A 95 9.58 -8.19 5.00
C PHE A 95 10.03 -6.82 4.51
N THR A 96 9.08 -5.87 4.46
CA THR A 96 9.32 -4.52 3.95
C THR A 96 9.88 -3.59 5.02
N THR A 97 10.45 -2.44 4.61
CA THR A 97 10.86 -1.37 5.53
C THR A 97 9.69 -0.73 6.29
N THR A 98 8.46 -0.84 5.75
CA THR A 98 7.21 -0.40 6.39
C THR A 98 6.65 -1.40 7.40
N GLY A 99 7.25 -2.60 7.50
CA GLY A 99 6.84 -3.65 8.45
C GLY A 99 5.76 -4.60 7.94
N GLU A 100 5.50 -4.60 6.63
CA GLU A 100 4.54 -5.48 5.97
C GLU A 100 5.23 -6.75 5.43
N LEU A 101 4.51 -7.87 5.43
CA LEU A 101 4.93 -9.11 4.75
C LEU A 101 4.27 -9.18 3.37
N VAL A 102 5.07 -9.33 2.33
CA VAL A 102 4.60 -9.34 0.93
C VAL A 102 5.07 -10.59 0.18
N PRO A 103 4.24 -11.17 -0.69
CA PRO A 103 4.62 -12.33 -1.50
C PRO A 103 5.59 -11.93 -2.61
N LEU A 104 6.60 -12.74 -2.85
CA LEU A 104 7.66 -12.52 -3.83
C LEU A 104 7.86 -13.81 -4.63
N ALA A 105 7.95 -13.70 -5.96
CA ALA A 105 8.31 -14.85 -6.78
C ALA A 105 9.73 -15.29 -6.43
N SER A 106 10.00 -16.60 -6.49
CA SER A 106 11.30 -17.19 -6.15
C SER A 106 12.46 -16.63 -6.98
N ASP A 107 12.17 -16.09 -8.16
CA ASP A 107 13.12 -15.48 -9.11
C ASP A 107 13.13 -13.93 -9.07
N SER A 108 12.46 -13.30 -8.11
CA SER A 108 12.30 -11.83 -8.07
C SER A 108 13.32 -11.07 -7.22
N LEU A 109 14.04 -11.77 -6.35
CA LEU A 109 15.08 -11.23 -5.47
C LEU A 109 16.50 -11.49 -5.97
#